data_AF-F0QBW4-F1
#
_entry.id   AF-F0QBW4-F1
#
_cell.length_a   1.000
_cell.length_b   1.000
_cell.length_c   1.000
_cell.angle_alpha   90.00
_cell.angle_beta   90.00
_cell.angle_gamma   90.00
#
_symmetry.space_group_name_H-M   'P 1'
#
loop_
_entity.id
_entity.type
_entity.pdbx_description
1 polymer ?
#
loop_
_entity_poly.entity_id
_entity_poly.type
_entity_poly.pdbx_seq_one_letter_code
_entity_poly.pdbx_strand_id
1 'polypeptide(L)'
;MKNDAVRKLNDATATPSRFQWVLARETGLGQSRGSRISKLLLAGMALWLCGCGTLPNSDAVAADVPASKQPQSLKERQRIAGEMFRERCKKAGVFIHRTVEDVEGVFLMKLRPDKINFGNQYLMDDPYGRDVTGDGYIEVFLKDFYESWKKTTSRPQSPGDIRGYDYVEAVDPKDGVRYRYKGTVKATRKMQADAPNVQLELRRNPNFDLNIYEYILERKPSPAPLPRYGVTYDDISTREERDYWIAGSSLRVIDLQTNEVIAERIGYMVDWAQGISVGGRSPWLLAADNACPEFAPQRGATVQATQTVRFVNKSLKPTGAKQ
;
A
#
# COMPACT_ATOMS: atom_id res chain seq x y z
N MET A 1 -7.33 13.78 59.73
CA MET A 1 -7.58 12.33 59.55
C MET A 1 -9.01 12.20 59.04
N LYS A 2 -9.16 11.54 57.89
CA LYS A 2 -10.25 11.72 56.93
C LYS A 2 -11.48 10.87 57.27
N ASN A 3 -12.64 11.50 57.11
CA ASN A 3 -13.98 10.92 57.16
C ASN A 3 -14.32 10.13 55.88
N ASP A 4 -15.10 9.07 56.10
CA ASP A 4 -16.24 8.56 55.32
C ASP A 4 -16.26 8.68 53.79
N ALA A 5 -16.24 7.51 53.15
CA ALA A 5 -17.13 7.04 52.08
C ALA A 5 -16.67 5.60 51.73
N VAL A 6 -17.46 4.58 51.40
CA VAL A 6 -18.62 4.50 50.51
C VAL A 6 -19.40 3.22 50.86
N ARG A 7 -20.73 3.35 50.97
CA ARG A 7 -21.71 2.26 50.99
C ARG A 7 -22.13 1.95 49.55
N LYS A 8 -22.24 0.64 49.27
CA LYS A 8 -22.68 -0.08 48.06
C LYS A 8 -23.87 0.49 47.29
N LEU A 9 -23.90 0.24 45.97
CA LEU A 9 -24.99 -0.30 45.12
C LEU A 9 -24.54 -0.14 43.64
N ASN A 10 -24.18 -1.18 42.89
CA ASN A 10 -24.99 -2.23 42.24
C ASN A 10 -25.27 -1.93 40.74
N ASP A 11 -25.16 -3.02 39.98
CA ASP A 11 -25.78 -3.31 38.68
C ASP A 11 -25.24 -2.63 37.41
N ALA A 12 -24.48 -3.38 36.61
CA ALA A 12 -24.98 -3.90 35.33
C ALA A 12 -23.84 -4.58 34.53
N THR A 13 -23.87 -5.91 34.51
CA THR A 13 -23.67 -6.76 33.32
C THR A 13 -22.78 -6.23 32.18
N ALA A 14 -21.50 -6.58 32.18
CA ALA A 14 -20.66 -6.56 30.99
C ALA A 14 -20.57 -7.97 30.40
N THR A 15 -21.29 -8.20 29.29
CA THR A 15 -21.22 -9.41 28.48
C THR A 15 -19.92 -9.41 27.67
N PRO A 16 -19.08 -10.47 27.69
CA PRO A 16 -17.89 -10.56 26.86
C PRO A 16 -18.26 -10.97 25.42
N SER A 17 -17.77 -10.21 24.44
CA SER A 17 -17.90 -10.56 23.03
C SER A 17 -16.93 -11.69 22.66
N ARG A 18 -17.52 -12.66 21.96
CA ARG A 18 -16.98 -13.96 21.56
C ARG A 18 -15.95 -13.79 20.43
N PHE A 19 -14.66 -13.84 20.77
CA PHE A 19 -13.57 -14.02 19.81
C PHE A 19 -12.80 -15.30 20.17
N GLN A 20 -13.19 -16.41 19.55
CA GLN A 20 -12.38 -17.61 19.43
C GLN A 20 -13.04 -18.58 18.42
N TRP A 21 -12.17 -19.31 17.69
CA TRP A 21 -12.42 -20.47 16.84
C TRP A 21 -12.71 -20.22 15.34
N VAL A 22 -11.65 -20.22 14.52
CA VAL A 22 -11.62 -21.00 13.27
C VAL A 22 -10.24 -21.62 13.10
N LEU A 23 -10.06 -22.83 13.64
CA LEU A 23 -9.08 -23.81 13.19
C LEU A 23 -9.72 -25.20 13.35
N ALA A 24 -9.54 -26.03 12.32
CA ALA A 24 -9.93 -27.44 12.18
C ALA A 24 -11.35 -27.76 11.69
N ARG A 25 -11.43 -28.16 10.41
CA ARG A 25 -12.08 -29.36 9.82
C ARG A 25 -12.02 -29.21 8.30
N GLU A 26 -11.90 -30.22 7.45
CA GLU A 26 -11.55 -31.64 7.53
C GLU A 26 -11.33 -32.04 6.06
N THR A 27 -10.45 -33.01 5.87
CA THR A 27 -10.29 -33.86 4.68
C THR A 27 -11.58 -34.17 3.91
N GLY A 28 -11.52 -34.09 2.57
CA GLY A 28 -12.56 -34.60 1.67
C GLY A 28 -12.02 -34.88 0.27
N LEU A 29 -11.66 -36.14 0.03
CA LEU A 29 -11.30 -36.73 -1.25
C LEU A 29 -12.46 -36.65 -2.26
N GLY A 30 -12.11 -36.29 -3.51
CA GLY A 30 -12.58 -36.95 -4.73
C GLY A 30 -14.02 -36.70 -5.21
N GLN A 31 -14.16 -36.03 -6.35
CA GLN A 31 -14.81 -36.67 -7.51
C GLN A 31 -14.55 -35.91 -8.82
N SER A 32 -13.99 -36.65 -9.78
CA SER A 32 -13.91 -36.31 -11.20
C SER A 32 -15.29 -36.31 -11.85
N ARG A 33 -15.55 -35.39 -12.78
CA ARG A 33 -16.44 -35.62 -13.92
C ARG A 33 -15.98 -34.80 -15.11
N GLY A 34 -15.59 -35.49 -16.18
CA GLY A 34 -15.36 -34.91 -17.49
C GLY A 34 -16.60 -34.97 -18.38
N SER A 35 -16.41 -34.44 -19.60
CA SER A 35 -17.17 -34.76 -20.84
C SER A 35 -18.59 -34.15 -20.92
N ARG A 36 -19.11 -33.58 -22.01
CA ARG A 36 -18.68 -33.25 -23.38
C ARG A 36 -19.83 -32.40 -23.97
N ILE A 37 -19.48 -31.45 -24.86
CA ILE A 37 -20.06 -31.17 -26.20
C ILE A 37 -21.59 -31.12 -26.37
N SER A 38 -22.10 -29.99 -26.91
CA SER A 38 -22.97 -29.87 -28.12
C SER A 38 -23.34 -28.39 -28.30
N LYS A 39 -22.76 -27.61 -29.24
CA LYS A 39 -23.13 -27.40 -30.66
C LYS A 39 -24.65 -27.34 -30.93
N LEU A 40 -25.14 -26.17 -31.38
CA LEU A 40 -25.84 -25.91 -32.67
C LEU A 40 -26.43 -24.47 -32.64
N LEU A 41 -25.95 -23.57 -33.53
CA LEU A 41 -26.58 -23.07 -34.78
C LEU A 41 -27.68 -22.01 -34.54
N LEU A 42 -27.44 -20.71 -34.78
CA LEU A 42 -27.40 -19.91 -36.02
C LEU A 42 -28.78 -19.47 -36.58
N ALA A 43 -28.90 -18.13 -36.65
CA ALA A 43 -29.54 -17.30 -37.68
C ALA A 43 -31.06 -17.35 -37.92
N GLY A 44 -31.63 -16.15 -38.06
CA GLY A 44 -32.95 -15.94 -38.66
C GLY A 44 -33.42 -14.49 -38.53
N MET A 45 -32.82 -13.58 -39.31
CA MET A 45 -33.26 -12.20 -39.48
C MET A 45 -34.21 -12.15 -40.69
N ALA A 46 -35.42 -11.62 -40.54
CA ALA A 46 -36.26 -11.21 -41.66
C ALA A 46 -37.17 -10.05 -41.27
N LEU A 47 -36.87 -8.88 -41.87
CA LEU A 47 -37.68 -7.68 -41.93
C LEU A 47 -38.93 -7.94 -42.79
N TRP A 48 -40.08 -7.47 -42.35
CA TRP A 48 -41.24 -7.20 -43.21
C TRP A 48 -41.72 -5.77 -42.95
N LEU A 49 -41.85 -5.00 -44.02
CA LEU A 49 -42.34 -3.62 -44.04
C LEU A 49 -43.70 -3.58 -44.76
N CYS A 50 -44.46 -2.55 -44.39
CA CYS A 50 -45.64 -1.96 -45.05
C CYS A 50 -47.04 -2.47 -44.63
N GLY A 51 -47.85 -1.51 -44.17
CA GLY A 51 -49.31 -1.59 -44.18
C GLY A 51 -49.98 -0.60 -43.23
N CYS A 52 -50.41 0.55 -43.76
CA CYS A 52 -51.27 1.53 -43.07
C CYS A 52 -52.55 0.88 -42.50
N GLY A 53 -52.92 1.26 -41.28
CA GLY A 53 -54.20 0.89 -40.67
C GLY A 53 -54.46 1.72 -39.41
N THR A 54 -55.64 2.31 -39.35
CA THR A 54 -56.18 3.24 -38.35
C THR A 54 -56.16 2.71 -36.90
N LEU A 55 -55.98 3.65 -35.95
CA LEU A 55 -56.08 3.50 -34.49
C LEU A 55 -57.39 2.79 -34.05
N PRO A 56 -57.38 2.12 -32.89
CA PRO A 56 -58.00 2.76 -31.73
C PRO A 56 -57.25 2.56 -30.41
N ASN A 57 -57.51 3.52 -29.51
CA ASN A 57 -57.07 3.63 -28.12
C ASN A 57 -56.81 2.30 -27.40
N SER A 58 -55.66 2.23 -26.75
CA SER A 58 -55.46 1.39 -25.59
C SER A 58 -54.67 2.20 -24.58
N ASP A 59 -55.28 2.39 -23.41
CA ASP A 59 -54.71 3.00 -22.22
C ASP A 59 -53.39 2.29 -21.86
N ALA A 60 -52.28 2.83 -22.36
CA ALA A 60 -50.96 2.48 -21.87
C ALA A 60 -50.66 3.41 -20.72
N VAL A 61 -50.98 2.91 -19.53
CA VAL A 61 -50.38 3.25 -18.23
C VAL A 61 -49.03 3.92 -18.45
N ALA A 62 -48.92 5.19 -18.07
CA ALA A 62 -47.63 5.85 -17.93
C ALA A 62 -46.80 4.98 -16.98
N ALA A 63 -45.92 4.17 -17.56
CA ALA A 63 -44.93 3.46 -16.80
C ALA A 63 -44.08 4.56 -16.15
N ASP A 64 -44.22 4.68 -14.83
CA ASP A 64 -43.24 5.33 -13.97
C ASP A 64 -41.89 4.67 -14.27
N VAL A 65 -41.17 5.24 -15.24
CA VAL A 65 -39.76 4.97 -15.42
C VAL A 65 -39.11 5.51 -14.15
N PRO A 66 -38.55 4.66 -13.26
CA PRO A 66 -37.86 5.16 -12.09
C PRO A 66 -36.76 6.07 -12.63
N ALA A 67 -36.79 7.34 -12.20
CA ALA A 67 -35.83 8.33 -12.62
C ALA A 67 -34.42 7.77 -12.43
N SER A 68 -33.83 7.29 -13.53
CA SER A 68 -32.44 6.88 -13.57
C SER A 68 -31.67 8.10 -13.10
N LYS A 69 -30.97 8.02 -11.95
CA LYS A 69 -30.10 9.10 -11.47
C LYS A 69 -29.24 9.52 -12.66
N GLN A 70 -29.56 10.68 -13.24
CA GLN A 70 -28.73 11.26 -14.29
C GLN A 70 -27.32 11.37 -13.72
N PRO A 71 -26.26 11.02 -14.48
CA PRO A 71 -24.90 11.14 -13.99
C PRO A 71 -24.70 12.57 -13.48
N GLN A 72 -24.33 12.72 -12.21
CA GLN A 72 -24.03 14.04 -11.64
C GLN A 72 -23.00 14.75 -12.53
N SER A 73 -23.20 16.04 -12.78
CA SER A 73 -22.22 16.83 -13.54
C SER A 73 -20.84 16.75 -12.88
N LEU A 74 -19.76 16.84 -13.69
CA LEU A 74 -18.39 16.80 -13.17
C LEU A 74 -18.17 17.87 -12.09
N LYS A 75 -18.71 19.07 -12.29
CA LYS A 75 -18.63 20.19 -11.34
C LYS A 75 -19.28 19.84 -10.00
N GLU A 76 -20.43 19.17 -10.03
CA GLU A 76 -21.12 18.74 -8.81
C GLU A 76 -20.33 17.64 -8.08
N ARG A 77 -19.79 16.66 -8.83
CA ARG A 77 -18.94 15.62 -8.24
C ARG A 77 -17.69 16.20 -7.58
N GLN A 78 -17.04 17.17 -8.23
CA GLN A 78 -15.89 17.89 -7.65
C GLN A 78 -16.25 18.67 -6.39
N ARG A 79 -17.43 19.31 -6.36
CA ARG A 79 -17.93 20.03 -5.18
C ARG A 79 -18.10 19.08 -3.99
N ILE A 80 -18.77 17.95 -4.20
CA ILE A 80 -18.99 16.93 -3.16
C ILE A 80 -17.66 16.34 -2.70
N ALA A 81 -16.78 15.96 -3.65
CA ALA A 81 -15.45 15.46 -3.34
C ALA A 81 -14.66 16.46 -2.48
N GLY A 82 -14.72 17.76 -2.81
CA GLY A 82 -14.03 18.80 -2.06
C GLY A 82 -14.57 19.01 -0.65
N GLU A 83 -15.88 18.88 -0.44
CA GLU A 83 -16.48 18.90 0.90
C GLU A 83 -16.02 17.71 1.73
N MET A 84 -16.14 16.49 1.21
CA MET A 84 -15.70 15.28 1.89
C MET A 84 -14.20 15.34 2.21
N PHE A 85 -13.38 15.68 1.21
CA PHE A 85 -11.93 15.74 1.34
C PHE A 85 -11.47 16.73 2.42
N ARG A 86 -12.04 17.95 2.44
CA ARG A 86 -11.72 18.95 3.49
C ARG A 86 -12.05 18.44 4.89
N GLU A 87 -13.19 17.77 5.07
CA GLU A 87 -13.55 17.20 6.37
C GLU A 87 -12.58 16.09 6.81
N ARG A 88 -12.10 15.28 5.87
CA ARG A 88 -11.07 14.26 6.16
C ARG A 88 -9.72 14.89 6.50
N CYS A 89 -9.32 15.92 5.78
CA CYS A 89 -8.06 16.62 6.03
C CYS A 89 -7.96 17.22 7.43
N LYS A 90 -9.08 17.59 8.07
CA LYS A 90 -9.07 18.07 9.47
C LYS A 90 -8.54 17.03 10.47
N LYS A 91 -8.65 15.74 10.14
CA LYS A 91 -8.18 14.62 10.97
C LYS A 91 -6.90 13.99 10.44
N ALA A 92 -6.41 14.46 9.29
CA ALA A 92 -5.18 13.99 8.69
C ALA A 92 -3.96 14.60 9.39
N GLY A 93 -2.88 13.84 9.50
CA GLY A 93 -1.72 14.28 10.24
C GLY A 93 -0.72 13.17 10.52
N VAL A 94 0.42 13.58 11.08
CA VAL A 94 1.43 12.70 11.66
C VAL A 94 1.36 12.86 13.17
N PHE A 95 1.08 11.76 13.86
CA PHE A 95 0.95 11.70 15.30
C PHE A 95 2.06 10.80 15.85
N ILE A 96 3.01 11.39 16.58
CA ILE A 96 4.10 10.65 17.24
C ILE A 96 3.84 10.70 18.74
N HIS A 97 3.45 9.58 19.33
CA HIS A 97 3.18 9.46 20.76
C HIS A 97 4.45 9.16 21.55
N ARG A 98 5.37 8.41 20.95
CA ARG A 98 6.65 8.03 21.55
C ARG A 98 7.72 7.86 20.48
N THR A 99 8.94 8.24 20.83
CA THR A 99 10.15 7.94 20.07
C THR A 99 10.99 6.91 20.82
N VAL A 100 11.60 5.99 20.08
CA VAL A 100 12.44 4.91 20.60
C VAL A 100 13.77 4.94 19.86
N GLU A 101 14.85 4.91 20.63
CA GLU A 101 16.23 4.85 20.12
C GLU A 101 16.73 3.41 20.04
N ASP A 102 17.83 3.20 19.31
CA ASP A 102 18.58 1.94 19.24
C ASP A 102 17.74 0.71 18.85
N VAL A 103 16.91 0.87 17.81
CA VAL A 103 16.08 -0.20 17.26
C VAL A 103 16.89 -1.01 16.24
N GLU A 104 17.15 -2.29 16.54
CA GLU A 104 17.90 -3.17 15.62
C GLU A 104 17.08 -3.63 14.42
N GLY A 105 15.76 -3.83 14.59
CA GLY A 105 14.92 -4.43 13.58
C GLY A 105 13.44 -4.17 13.77
N VAL A 106 12.70 -4.26 12.66
CA VAL A 106 11.25 -4.01 12.61
C VAL A 106 10.52 -5.18 11.97
N PHE A 107 9.26 -5.38 12.35
CA PHE A 107 8.35 -6.33 11.74
C PHE A 107 7.39 -5.61 10.79
N LEU A 108 7.50 -5.86 9.49
CA LEU A 108 6.51 -5.44 8.51
C LEU A 108 5.32 -6.40 8.57
N MET A 109 4.26 -5.98 9.24
CA MET A 109 3.05 -6.80 9.45
C MET A 109 2.27 -7.01 8.14
N LYS A 110 2.43 -6.07 7.20
CA LYS A 110 1.80 -6.09 5.88
C LYS A 110 2.78 -5.59 4.84
N LEU A 111 2.98 -6.36 3.78
CA LEU A 111 3.79 -5.98 2.64
C LEU A 111 2.97 -5.20 1.61
N ARG A 112 3.61 -4.25 0.92
CA ARG A 112 2.99 -3.54 -0.21
C ARG A 112 2.75 -4.50 -1.38
N PRO A 113 1.66 -4.34 -2.15
CA PRO A 113 1.42 -5.15 -3.34
C PRO A 113 2.54 -5.00 -4.38
N ASP A 114 2.76 -6.04 -5.18
CA ASP A 114 3.74 -6.03 -6.28
C ASP A 114 3.35 -5.08 -7.42
N LYS A 115 2.05 -4.78 -7.55
CA LYS A 115 1.52 -3.95 -8.62
C LYS A 115 0.99 -2.63 -8.08
N ILE A 116 1.28 -1.56 -8.81
CA ILE A 116 0.76 -0.24 -8.52
C ILE A 116 -0.65 -0.12 -9.09
N ASN A 117 -1.59 0.31 -8.24
CA ASN A 117 -2.91 0.70 -8.69
C ASN A 117 -2.88 2.12 -9.28
N PHE A 118 -2.98 2.24 -10.60
CA PHE A 118 -2.98 3.53 -11.30
C PHE A 118 -4.35 4.21 -11.38
N GLY A 119 -5.45 3.46 -11.18
CA GLY A 119 -6.80 3.99 -11.37
C GLY A 119 -7.94 2.98 -11.22
N ASN A 120 -7.74 1.80 -10.64
CA ASN A 120 -8.85 0.95 -10.24
C ASN A 120 -9.48 1.56 -8.98
N GLN A 121 -10.65 2.15 -9.16
CA GLN A 121 -11.34 2.95 -8.15
C GLN A 121 -11.74 2.13 -6.91
N TYR A 122 -12.16 0.88 -7.11
CA TYR A 122 -12.77 0.04 -6.06
C TYR A 122 -11.92 -1.17 -5.69
N LEU A 123 -10.61 -1.15 -5.99
CA LEU A 123 -9.70 -2.18 -5.49
C LEU A 123 -9.60 -2.14 -3.96
N MET A 124 -9.96 -1.00 -3.33
CA MET A 124 -9.89 -0.77 -1.88
C MET A 124 -8.50 -1.10 -1.32
N ASP A 125 -7.46 -0.80 -2.10
CA ASP A 125 -6.08 -0.81 -1.64
C ASP A 125 -5.69 0.58 -1.14
N ASP A 126 -4.42 0.80 -0.82
CA ASP A 126 -3.93 2.06 -0.26
C ASP A 126 -3.10 2.89 -1.28
N PRO A 127 -3.74 3.60 -2.24
CA PRO A 127 -3.04 4.48 -3.16
C PRO A 127 -2.36 5.68 -2.50
N TYR A 128 -2.89 6.20 -1.37
CA TYR A 128 -2.25 7.32 -0.66
C TYR A 128 -0.92 6.89 -0.04
N GLY A 129 -0.91 5.74 0.63
CA GLY A 129 0.28 5.14 1.22
C GLY A 129 1.18 4.42 0.21
N ARG A 130 0.92 4.50 -1.10
CA ARG A 130 1.74 3.88 -2.16
C ARG A 130 3.24 4.02 -1.86
N ASP A 131 3.97 2.94 -1.95
CA ASP A 131 5.40 2.92 -1.69
C ASP A 131 6.13 2.13 -2.78
N VAL A 132 7.41 1.82 -2.56
CA VAL A 132 8.15 0.82 -3.33
C VAL A 132 7.41 -0.52 -3.24
N THR A 133 7.34 -1.24 -4.36
CA THR A 133 6.61 -2.50 -4.50
C THR A 133 7.52 -3.71 -4.31
N GLY A 134 6.92 -4.86 -3.97
CA GLY A 134 7.63 -6.14 -3.84
C GLY A 134 8.78 -6.08 -2.83
N ASP A 135 9.86 -6.81 -3.13
CA ASP A 135 11.04 -6.91 -2.27
C ASP A 135 11.67 -5.55 -1.97
N GLY A 136 11.57 -4.59 -2.89
CA GLY A 136 12.07 -3.23 -2.69
C GLY A 136 11.42 -2.52 -1.47
N TYR A 137 10.20 -2.91 -1.08
CA TYR A 137 9.58 -2.41 0.14
C TYR A 137 10.31 -2.86 1.40
N ILE A 138 10.86 -4.08 1.40
CA ILE A 138 11.68 -4.63 2.49
C ILE A 138 13.06 -3.98 2.47
N GLU A 139 13.66 -3.86 1.29
CA GLU A 139 15.01 -3.33 1.09
C GLU A 139 15.19 -1.92 1.65
N VAL A 140 14.21 -1.03 1.45
CA VAL A 140 14.29 0.36 1.93
C VAL A 140 14.27 0.47 3.46
N PHE A 141 13.92 -0.59 4.18
CA PHE A 141 14.06 -0.66 5.64
C PHE A 141 15.42 -1.18 6.09
N LEU A 142 16.27 -1.72 5.21
CA LEU A 142 17.55 -2.32 5.59
C LEU A 142 18.70 -1.32 5.53
N LYS A 143 19.55 -1.31 6.56
CA LYS A 143 20.76 -0.47 6.64
C LYS A 143 21.72 -0.78 5.49
N ASP A 144 21.93 -2.06 5.23
CA ASP A 144 22.83 -2.57 4.19
C ASP A 144 22.45 -2.07 2.79
N PHE A 145 21.16 -1.82 2.52
CA PHE A 145 20.70 -1.27 1.24
C PHE A 145 21.36 0.08 0.95
N TYR A 146 21.35 0.98 1.94
CA TYR A 146 21.94 2.31 1.82
C TYR A 146 23.47 2.28 1.86
N GLU A 147 24.06 1.41 2.66
CA GLU A 147 25.53 1.23 2.72
C GLU A 147 26.10 0.63 1.42
N SER A 148 25.32 -0.21 0.74
CA SER A 148 25.72 -0.81 -0.54
C SER A 148 25.81 0.19 -1.68
N TRP A 149 25.10 1.32 -1.59
CA TRP A 149 24.80 2.20 -2.72
C TRP A 149 26.03 2.67 -3.51
N LYS A 150 27.13 2.97 -2.80
CA LYS A 150 28.40 3.40 -3.41
C LYS A 150 29.11 2.30 -4.21
N LYS A 151 28.85 1.03 -3.87
CA LYS A 151 29.46 -0.14 -4.53
C LYS A 151 28.58 -0.69 -5.64
N THR A 152 27.26 -0.53 -5.51
CA THR A 152 26.27 -1.16 -6.40
C THR A 152 25.70 -0.21 -7.44
N THR A 153 25.93 1.10 -7.29
CA THR A 153 25.45 2.11 -8.24
C THR A 153 26.59 3.03 -8.69
N SER A 154 26.41 3.66 -9.85
CA SER A 154 27.31 4.73 -10.33
C SER A 154 27.11 6.06 -9.60
N ARG A 155 26.22 6.12 -8.60
CA ARG A 155 25.89 7.34 -7.86
C ARG A 155 26.72 7.44 -6.58
N PRO A 156 27.38 8.58 -6.32
CA PRO A 156 28.32 8.71 -5.21
C PRO A 156 27.64 8.77 -3.83
N GLN A 157 26.33 9.03 -3.77
CA GLN A 157 25.58 9.22 -2.53
C GLN A 157 24.28 8.42 -2.52
N SER A 158 24.00 7.84 -1.37
CA SER A 158 22.75 7.15 -1.04
C SER A 158 21.56 8.15 -1.08
N PRO A 159 20.34 7.72 -1.42
CA PRO A 159 19.18 8.59 -1.45
C PRO A 159 18.73 9.01 -0.03
N GLY A 160 19.15 10.21 0.39
CA GLY A 160 18.57 10.96 1.52
C GLY A 160 19.01 10.54 2.93
N ASP A 161 18.44 11.21 3.94
CA ASP A 161 18.61 10.94 5.39
C ASP A 161 17.70 9.78 5.85
N ILE A 162 17.71 8.67 5.11
CA ILE A 162 17.03 7.45 5.54
C ILE A 162 18.05 6.56 6.23
N ARG A 163 17.66 6.06 7.41
CA ARG A 163 18.48 5.16 8.20
C ARG A 163 17.74 3.83 8.26
N GLY A 164 18.36 2.77 7.75
CA GLY A 164 17.80 1.43 7.80
C GLY A 164 18.13 0.71 9.10
N TYR A 165 17.45 -0.42 9.32
CA TYR A 165 17.61 -1.34 10.43
C TYR A 165 18.57 -2.48 10.07
N ASP A 166 19.13 -3.17 11.06
CA ASP A 166 20.04 -4.31 10.86
C ASP A 166 19.34 -5.55 10.31
N TYR A 167 18.03 -5.64 10.54
CA TYR A 167 17.17 -6.66 9.93
C TYR A 167 15.71 -6.22 9.85
N VAL A 168 14.99 -6.84 8.92
CA VAL A 168 13.55 -6.68 8.78
C VAL A 168 12.91 -8.06 8.85
N GLU A 169 11.78 -8.19 9.52
CA GLU A 169 10.98 -9.40 9.44
C GLU A 169 9.65 -9.15 8.74
N ALA A 170 9.18 -10.14 7.98
CA ALA A 170 7.86 -10.13 7.37
C ALA A 170 7.37 -11.56 7.16
N VAL A 171 6.05 -11.73 7.11
CA VAL A 171 5.42 -12.98 6.66
C VAL A 171 5.34 -12.95 5.14
N ASP A 172 5.92 -13.93 4.46
CA ASP A 172 5.77 -14.06 3.01
C ASP A 172 4.33 -14.51 2.70
N PRO A 173 3.55 -13.72 1.95
CA PRO A 173 2.15 -14.06 1.66
C PRO A 173 1.99 -15.33 0.80
N LYS A 174 3.05 -15.81 0.14
CA LYS A 174 3.00 -17.00 -0.73
C LYS A 174 3.01 -18.30 0.06
N ASP A 175 3.76 -18.37 1.15
CA ASP A 175 3.93 -19.58 1.96
C ASP A 175 3.50 -19.42 3.43
N GLY A 176 3.20 -18.19 3.87
CA GLY A 176 2.81 -17.89 5.24
C GLY A 176 3.96 -17.95 6.26
N VAL A 177 5.19 -18.11 5.80
CA VAL A 177 6.37 -18.25 6.66
C VAL A 177 6.94 -16.88 6.99
N ARG A 178 7.30 -16.68 8.26
CA ARG A 178 8.03 -15.48 8.69
C ARG A 178 9.51 -15.60 8.36
N TYR A 179 10.01 -14.63 7.60
CA TYR A 179 11.41 -14.54 7.24
C TYR A 179 12.06 -13.33 7.91
N ARG A 180 13.33 -13.49 8.28
CA ARG A 180 14.24 -12.40 8.59
C ARG A 180 15.07 -12.08 7.36
N TYR A 181 15.02 -10.83 6.96
CA TYR A 181 15.69 -10.26 5.79
C TYR A 181 16.92 -9.46 6.21
N LYS A 182 17.99 -9.58 5.43
CA LYS A 182 19.22 -8.78 5.54
C LYS A 182 19.76 -8.46 4.15
N GLY A 183 20.55 -7.40 4.05
CA GLY A 183 21.22 -7.07 2.81
C GLY A 183 22.66 -7.56 2.82
N THR A 184 23.16 -7.97 1.66
CA THR A 184 24.59 -8.22 1.47
C THR A 184 25.03 -7.67 0.13
N VAL A 185 26.33 -7.38 -0.01
CA VAL A 185 26.93 -6.97 -1.27
C VAL A 185 27.87 -8.08 -1.73
N LYS A 186 27.64 -8.63 -2.93
CA LYS A 186 28.50 -9.67 -3.50
C LYS A 186 29.05 -9.22 -4.85
N ALA A 187 30.31 -9.55 -5.11
CA ALA A 187 30.88 -9.46 -6.44
C ALA A 187 30.26 -10.58 -7.28
N THR A 188 29.38 -10.24 -8.21
CA THR A 188 28.68 -11.24 -9.04
C THR A 188 29.25 -11.32 -10.43
N ARG A 189 29.90 -10.25 -10.90
CA ARG A 189 30.48 -10.15 -12.25
C ARG A 189 31.81 -9.42 -12.21
N LYS A 190 32.54 -9.47 -13.33
CA LYS A 190 33.75 -8.70 -13.55
C LYS A 190 33.64 -7.90 -14.83
N MET A 191 34.21 -6.69 -14.82
CA MET A 191 34.39 -5.88 -16.01
C MET A 191 35.34 -6.60 -16.97
N GLN A 192 35.11 -6.42 -18.27
CA GLN A 192 36.00 -6.96 -19.30
C GLN A 192 37.29 -6.14 -19.31
N ALA A 193 38.42 -6.80 -19.06
CA ALA A 193 39.71 -6.12 -18.90
C ALA A 193 40.18 -5.43 -20.18
N ASP A 194 39.78 -5.93 -21.36
CA ASP A 194 40.09 -5.39 -22.68
C ASP A 194 39.19 -4.22 -23.11
N ALA A 195 38.13 -3.90 -22.36
CA ALA A 195 37.27 -2.77 -22.66
C ALA A 195 38.08 -1.45 -22.61
N PRO A 196 37.96 -0.53 -23.60
CA PRO A 196 38.80 0.66 -23.69
C PRO A 196 38.80 1.54 -22.43
N ASN A 197 37.64 1.72 -21.79
CA ASN A 197 37.52 2.51 -20.56
C ASN A 197 38.20 1.81 -19.36
N VAL A 198 38.14 0.47 -19.31
CA VAL A 198 38.76 -0.32 -18.24
C VAL A 198 40.28 -0.31 -18.39
N GLN A 199 40.80 -0.44 -19.61
CA GLN A 199 42.22 -0.29 -19.91
C GLN A 199 42.76 1.10 -19.56
N LEU A 200 41.96 2.15 -19.70
CA LEU A 200 42.34 3.50 -19.25
C LEU A 200 42.44 3.56 -17.72
N GLU A 201 41.47 3.02 -16.99
CA GLU A 201 41.48 2.98 -15.52
C GLU A 201 42.62 2.11 -14.97
N LEU A 202 42.90 0.94 -15.57
CA LEU A 202 44.02 0.07 -15.19
C LEU A 202 45.38 0.74 -15.43
N ARG A 203 45.52 1.55 -16.48
CA ARG A 203 46.74 2.36 -16.71
C ARG A 203 46.93 3.45 -15.65
N ARG A 204 45.83 4.03 -15.14
CA ARG A 204 45.86 5.03 -14.06
C ARG A 204 46.12 4.39 -12.70
N ASN A 205 45.53 3.21 -12.45
CA ASN A 205 45.65 2.45 -11.23
C ASN A 205 45.68 0.94 -11.54
N PRO A 206 46.85 0.28 -11.48
CA PRO A 206 46.98 -1.16 -11.73
C PRO A 206 46.15 -2.04 -10.79
N ASN A 207 45.77 -1.53 -9.61
CA ASN A 207 44.94 -2.23 -8.62
C ASN A 207 43.45 -1.85 -8.72
N PHE A 208 43.00 -1.33 -9.87
CA PHE A 208 41.60 -0.99 -10.09
C PHE A 208 40.70 -2.22 -9.92
N ASP A 209 39.70 -2.12 -9.05
CA ASP A 209 38.78 -3.21 -8.76
C ASP A 209 37.84 -3.44 -9.96
N LEU A 210 38.02 -4.58 -10.64
CA LEU A 210 37.21 -4.97 -11.79
C LEU A 210 35.89 -5.64 -11.39
N ASN A 211 35.63 -5.86 -10.10
CA ASN A 211 34.41 -6.50 -9.66
C ASN A 211 33.21 -5.58 -9.84
N ILE A 212 32.12 -6.15 -10.34
CA ILE A 212 30.80 -5.54 -10.36
C ILE A 212 30.03 -6.14 -9.18
N TYR A 213 29.68 -5.27 -8.25
CA TYR A 213 28.97 -5.65 -7.04
C TYR A 213 27.46 -5.46 -7.20
N GLU A 214 26.71 -6.43 -6.68
CA GLU A 214 25.26 -6.38 -6.62
C GLU A 214 24.78 -6.49 -5.17
N TYR A 215 23.71 -5.76 -4.87
CA TYR A 215 22.99 -5.90 -3.62
C TYR A 215 22.12 -7.16 -3.69
N ILE A 216 22.18 -7.98 -2.65
CA ILE A 216 21.43 -9.23 -2.54
C ILE A 216 20.62 -9.17 -1.26
N LEU A 217 19.30 -9.24 -1.41
CA LEU A 217 18.37 -9.44 -0.31
C LEU A 217 18.41 -10.91 0.10
N GLU A 218 19.04 -11.19 1.24
CA GLU A 218 19.05 -12.52 1.83
C GLU A 218 17.85 -12.67 2.76
N ARG A 219 17.19 -13.84 2.72
CA ARG A 219 16.12 -14.18 3.65
C ARG A 219 16.38 -15.54 4.28
N LYS A 220 16.10 -15.67 5.57
CA LYS A 220 16.16 -16.93 6.33
C LYS A 220 14.92 -17.04 7.21
N PRO A 221 14.40 -18.26 7.46
CA PRO A 221 13.31 -18.43 8.42
C PRO A 221 13.65 -17.69 9.71
N SER A 222 12.71 -16.89 10.20
CA SER A 222 12.96 -16.00 11.33
C SER A 222 13.26 -16.82 12.59
N PRO A 223 14.28 -16.44 13.38
CA PRO A 223 14.45 -16.99 14.72
C PRO A 223 13.30 -16.52 15.62
N ALA A 224 12.79 -17.36 16.52
CA ALA A 224 11.89 -16.88 17.58
C ALA A 224 12.67 -15.92 18.51
N PRO A 225 12.15 -14.79 19.02
CA PRO A 225 10.81 -14.15 18.96
C PRO A 225 10.68 -13.01 17.92
N LEU A 226 9.47 -12.40 17.81
CA LEU A 226 9.20 -11.24 16.94
C LEU A 226 10.07 -10.02 17.31
N PRO A 227 10.39 -9.15 16.33
CA PRO A 227 10.85 -7.79 16.62
C PRO A 227 9.83 -7.08 17.52
N ARG A 228 10.30 -6.22 18.42
CA ARG A 228 9.39 -5.52 19.34
C ARG A 228 8.42 -4.59 18.61
N TYR A 229 8.86 -3.95 17.53
CA TYR A 229 8.06 -2.94 16.83
C TYR A 229 7.54 -3.44 15.49
N GLY A 230 6.23 -3.29 15.31
CA GLY A 230 5.51 -3.62 14.08
C GLY A 230 5.19 -2.37 13.27
N VAL A 231 5.22 -2.50 11.94
CA VAL A 231 4.79 -1.49 10.99
C VAL A 231 3.66 -2.08 10.16
N THR A 232 2.53 -1.38 10.07
CA THR A 232 1.35 -1.83 9.31
C THR A 232 0.63 -0.65 8.68
N TYR A 233 -0.21 -0.91 7.69
CA TYR A 233 -1.04 0.11 7.06
C TYR A 233 -2.38 -0.44 6.61
N ASP A 234 -3.38 0.45 6.52
CA ASP A 234 -4.72 0.12 6.06
C ASP A 234 -5.27 1.20 5.13
N ASP A 235 -6.04 0.77 4.13
CA ASP A 235 -6.94 1.66 3.41
C ASP A 235 -8.10 2.00 4.34
N ILE A 236 -8.21 3.27 4.71
CA ILE A 236 -9.28 3.77 5.57
C ILE A 236 -10.41 4.45 4.78
N SER A 237 -10.36 4.34 3.45
CA SER A 237 -11.38 4.93 2.58
C SER A 237 -12.71 4.22 2.74
N THR A 238 -13.81 4.97 2.79
CA THR A 238 -15.14 4.40 2.65
C THR A 238 -15.52 4.18 1.19
N ARG A 239 -16.57 3.41 0.94
CA ARG A 239 -17.11 3.26 -0.41
C ARG A 239 -17.59 4.60 -0.96
N GLU A 240 -18.25 5.41 -0.15
CA GLU A 240 -18.74 6.73 -0.58
C GLU A 240 -17.58 7.66 -0.96
N GLU A 241 -16.47 7.61 -0.22
CA GLU A 241 -15.27 8.37 -0.57
C GLU A 241 -14.69 7.91 -1.91
N ARG A 242 -14.62 6.59 -2.14
CA ARG A 242 -14.18 6.04 -3.42
C ARG A 242 -15.08 6.47 -4.56
N ASP A 243 -16.39 6.53 -4.36
CA ASP A 243 -17.33 7.00 -5.39
C ASP A 243 -16.98 8.43 -5.88
N TYR A 244 -16.29 9.24 -5.08
CA TYR A 244 -15.78 10.58 -5.41
C TYR A 244 -14.25 10.68 -5.58
N TRP A 245 -13.59 9.53 -5.82
CA TRP A 245 -12.15 9.43 -6.04
C TRP A 245 -11.29 9.99 -4.90
N ILE A 246 -11.71 9.74 -3.67
CA ILE A 246 -10.92 10.01 -2.47
C ILE A 246 -10.29 8.70 -2.00
N ALA A 247 -9.02 8.76 -1.60
CA ALA A 247 -8.25 7.66 -1.05
C ALA A 247 -7.69 8.06 0.31
N GLY A 248 -7.83 7.22 1.33
CA GLY A 248 -7.30 7.39 2.67
C GLY A 248 -6.35 6.27 3.08
N SER A 249 -5.36 6.60 3.91
CA SER A 249 -4.40 5.66 4.50
C SER A 249 -4.27 5.91 5.99
N SER A 250 -4.19 4.83 6.77
CA SER A 250 -3.60 4.85 8.11
C SER A 250 -2.33 4.01 8.09
N LEU A 251 -1.18 4.63 8.38
CA LEU A 251 0.11 3.97 8.55
C LEU A 251 0.49 4.03 10.03
N ARG A 252 0.78 2.88 10.64
CA ARG A 252 0.97 2.77 12.10
C ARG A 252 2.28 2.07 12.45
N VAL A 253 2.88 2.53 13.55
CA VAL A 253 3.95 1.86 14.27
C VAL A 253 3.42 1.41 15.62
N ILE A 254 3.58 0.13 15.93
CA ILE A 254 2.99 -0.54 17.09
C ILE A 254 4.11 -1.15 17.94
N ASP A 255 4.09 -0.91 19.25
CA ASP A 255 4.88 -1.72 20.19
C ASP A 255 4.14 -3.04 20.41
N LEU A 256 4.66 -4.14 19.87
CA LEU A 256 4.01 -5.45 19.91
C LEU A 256 4.07 -6.10 21.28
N GLN A 257 4.86 -5.58 22.22
CA GLN A 257 4.87 -6.05 23.60
C GLN A 257 3.72 -5.45 24.41
N THR A 258 3.44 -4.15 24.22
CA THR A 258 2.37 -3.44 24.94
C THR A 258 1.07 -3.33 24.13
N ASN A 259 1.11 -3.65 22.84
CA ASN A 259 0.05 -3.46 21.86
C ASN A 259 -0.41 -2.00 21.71
N GLU A 260 0.52 -1.05 21.91
CA GLU A 260 0.25 0.39 21.81
C GLU A 260 0.67 0.94 20.45
N VAL A 261 -0.16 1.81 19.87
CA VAL A 261 0.22 2.61 18.71
C VAL A 261 1.14 3.74 19.17
N ILE A 262 2.41 3.69 18.80
CA ILE A 262 3.39 4.72 19.21
C ILE A 262 3.53 5.84 18.17
N ALA A 263 3.15 5.56 16.93
CA ALA A 263 3.04 6.56 15.89
C ALA A 263 1.97 6.17 14.86
N GLU A 264 1.24 7.16 14.37
CA GLU A 264 0.27 7.00 13.29
C GLU A 264 0.40 8.15 12.29
N ARG A 265 0.26 7.84 11.01
CA ARG A 265 0.02 8.83 9.96
C ARG A 265 -1.29 8.52 9.29
N ILE A 266 -2.21 9.46 9.39
CA ILE A 266 -3.47 9.46 8.68
C ILE A 266 -3.34 10.45 7.53
N GLY A 267 -3.69 10.01 6.33
CA GLY A 267 -3.73 10.93 5.20
C GLY A 267 -4.71 10.53 4.13
N TYR A 268 -5.11 11.52 3.35
CA TYR A 268 -6.06 11.38 2.27
C TYR A 268 -5.53 12.06 1.01
N MET A 269 -5.99 11.61 -0.15
CA MET A 269 -5.80 12.32 -1.42
C MET A 269 -7.05 12.22 -2.29
N VAL A 270 -7.20 13.15 -3.23
CA VAL A 270 -8.37 13.24 -4.11
C VAL A 270 -7.96 13.43 -5.55
N ASP A 271 -8.65 12.75 -6.46
CA ASP A 271 -8.56 13.07 -7.89
C ASP A 271 -9.60 14.12 -8.30
N TRP A 272 -9.18 15.36 -8.51
CA TRP A 272 -10.08 16.42 -9.00
C TRP A 272 -10.62 16.17 -10.41
N ALA A 273 -9.96 15.37 -11.24
CA ALA A 273 -10.51 14.98 -12.53
C ALA A 273 -11.50 13.80 -12.42
N GLN A 274 -11.81 13.34 -11.20
CA GLN A 274 -12.85 12.37 -10.91
C GLN A 274 -12.74 11.08 -11.74
N GLY A 275 -11.53 10.57 -11.91
CA GLY A 275 -11.27 9.30 -12.58
C GLY A 275 -11.01 9.37 -14.08
N ILE A 276 -11.10 10.56 -14.68
CA ILE A 276 -10.83 10.73 -16.10
C ILE A 276 -9.40 10.22 -16.41
N SER A 277 -9.31 9.30 -17.37
CA SER A 277 -8.06 8.64 -17.81
C SER A 277 -7.60 9.06 -19.22
N VAL A 278 -8.34 9.99 -19.87
CA VAL A 278 -8.02 10.51 -21.20
C VAL A 278 -6.58 11.05 -21.23
N GLY A 279 -5.87 10.80 -22.34
CA GLY A 279 -4.49 11.25 -22.53
C GLY A 279 -3.45 10.44 -21.73
N GLY A 280 -3.78 9.21 -21.30
CA GLY A 280 -2.88 8.37 -20.51
C GLY A 280 -2.80 8.78 -19.04
N ARG A 281 -3.77 9.57 -18.58
CA ARG A 281 -3.84 10.04 -17.21
C ARG A 281 -4.05 8.87 -16.24
N SER A 282 -3.26 8.85 -15.16
CA SER A 282 -3.39 7.89 -14.07
C SER A 282 -4.00 8.59 -12.84
N PRO A 283 -5.32 8.40 -12.56
CA PRO A 283 -6.01 9.10 -11.48
C PRO A 283 -5.30 9.05 -10.14
N TRP A 284 -4.83 7.87 -9.71
CA TRP A 284 -4.20 7.71 -8.41
C TRP A 284 -2.79 8.28 -8.33
N LEU A 285 -2.07 8.40 -9.46
CA LEU A 285 -0.78 9.10 -9.46
C LEU A 285 -0.98 10.61 -9.33
N LEU A 286 -1.94 11.18 -10.04
CA LEU A 286 -2.18 12.63 -10.00
C LEU A 286 -2.95 13.07 -8.76
N ALA A 287 -3.71 12.17 -8.13
CA ALA A 287 -4.30 12.44 -6.82
C ALA A 287 -3.23 12.76 -5.77
N ALA A 288 -2.01 12.21 -5.88
CA ALA A 288 -0.93 12.50 -4.95
C ALA A 288 -0.46 13.97 -4.94
N ASP A 289 -0.77 14.76 -5.99
CA ASP A 289 -0.58 16.21 -6.02
C ASP A 289 -1.62 16.95 -5.14
N ASN A 290 -2.68 16.26 -4.72
CA ASN A 290 -3.82 16.79 -3.99
C ASN A 290 -4.06 15.94 -2.74
N ALA A 291 -3.10 16.03 -1.81
CA ALA A 291 -3.01 15.17 -0.64
C ALA A 291 -2.97 15.99 0.66
N CYS A 292 -3.44 15.39 1.75
CA CYS A 292 -3.32 15.92 3.10
C CYS A 292 -2.96 14.78 4.08
N PRO A 293 -1.82 14.84 4.80
CA PRO A 293 -0.71 15.76 4.59
C PRO A 293 -0.20 15.76 3.14
N GLU A 294 0.22 16.94 2.69
CA GLU A 294 0.76 17.16 1.35
C GLU A 294 2.08 16.39 1.18
N PHE A 295 2.24 15.76 0.02
CA PHE A 295 3.46 15.07 -0.36
C PHE A 295 4.50 16.06 -0.90
N ALA A 296 4.12 16.85 -1.90
CA ALA A 296 4.88 17.92 -2.50
C ALA A 296 3.92 18.85 -3.28
N PRO A 297 4.31 20.12 -3.55
CA PRO A 297 3.46 21.06 -4.30
C PRO A 297 3.11 20.58 -5.71
N GLN A 298 4.01 19.79 -6.29
CA GLN A 298 3.83 19.14 -7.59
C GLN A 298 4.57 17.81 -7.60
N ARG A 299 4.09 16.89 -8.44
CA ARG A 299 4.68 15.54 -8.62
C ARG A 299 4.69 14.73 -7.32
N GLY A 300 3.64 14.83 -6.51
CA GLY A 300 3.49 14.11 -5.25
C GLY A 300 3.73 12.60 -5.37
N ALA A 301 3.36 12.00 -6.51
CA ALA A 301 3.60 10.58 -6.75
C ALA A 301 5.08 10.17 -6.77
N THR A 302 6.02 11.09 -7.04
CA THR A 302 7.46 10.76 -7.05
C THR A 302 8.04 10.73 -5.63
N VAL A 303 7.44 11.46 -4.69
CA VAL A 303 7.90 11.52 -3.29
C VAL A 303 7.21 10.51 -2.38
N GLN A 304 6.16 9.84 -2.87
CA GLN A 304 5.51 8.71 -2.20
C GLN A 304 6.46 7.51 -2.02
N ALA A 305 7.44 7.33 -2.91
CA ALA A 305 8.43 6.27 -2.76
C ALA A 305 9.23 6.48 -1.46
N THR A 306 9.42 5.41 -0.69
CA THR A 306 10.08 5.39 0.63
C THR A 306 9.35 6.17 1.73
N GLN A 307 8.10 6.58 1.52
CA GLN A 307 7.37 7.37 2.51
C GLN A 307 7.16 6.62 3.82
N THR A 308 6.99 5.30 3.76
CA THR A 308 6.75 4.46 4.95
C THR A 308 7.96 4.49 5.86
N VAL A 309 9.15 4.14 5.35
CA VAL A 309 10.36 4.10 6.18
C VAL A 309 10.70 5.49 6.75
N ARG A 310 10.55 6.56 5.96
CA ARG A 310 10.73 7.94 6.44
C ARG A 310 9.82 8.29 7.60
N PHE A 311 8.55 7.88 7.54
CA PHE A 311 7.61 8.08 8.65
C PHE A 311 8.03 7.23 9.86
N VAL A 312 8.35 5.95 9.67
CA VAL A 312 8.76 5.06 10.75
C VAL A 312 10.00 5.61 11.46
N ASN A 313 10.99 6.12 10.72
CA ASN A 313 12.19 6.76 11.26
C ASN A 313 11.92 8.01 12.11
N LYS A 314 10.71 8.60 12.08
CA LYS A 314 10.35 9.68 13.01
C LYS A 314 10.15 9.17 14.44
N SER A 315 9.72 7.92 14.61
CA SER A 315 9.41 7.30 15.91
C SER A 315 10.38 6.19 16.31
N LEU A 316 10.94 5.46 15.37
CA LEU A 316 11.93 4.41 15.61
C LEU A 316 13.27 4.83 15.02
N LYS A 317 14.28 5.07 15.86
CA LYS A 317 15.63 5.37 15.40
C LYS A 317 16.44 4.09 15.35
N PRO A 318 17.02 3.72 14.18
CA PRO A 318 17.82 2.52 14.09
C PRO A 318 19.09 2.60 14.94
N THR A 319 19.61 1.45 15.35
CA THR A 319 20.89 1.36 16.07
C THR A 319 22.03 2.03 15.31
N GLY A 320 22.85 2.82 16.02
CA GLY A 320 24.02 3.51 15.44
C GLY A 320 23.69 4.74 14.59
N ALA A 321 22.41 5.14 14.53
CA ALA A 321 21.96 6.38 13.94
C ALA A 321 22.37 7.59 14.82
N LYS A 322 23.60 8.11 14.70
CA LYS A 322 23.97 9.35 15.41
C LYS A 322 23.04 10.50 14.98
N GLN A 323 22.45 11.20 15.96
CA GLN A 323 21.60 12.37 15.73
C GLN A 323 22.39 13.50 15.08
#